data_AF-A0A440MS25-F1
#
_entry.id   AF-A0A440MS25-F1
#
_cell.length_a   1.000
_cell.length_b   1.000
_cell.length_c   1.000
_cell.angle_alpha   90.00
_cell.angle_beta   90.00
_cell.angle_gamma   90.00
#
_symmetry.space_group_name_H-M   'P 1'
#
loop_
_entity.id
_entity.type
_entity.pdbx_description
1 polymer ?
#
loop_
_entity_poly.entity_id
_entity_poly.type
_entity_poly.pdbx_seq_one_letter_code
_entity_poly.pdbx_strand_id
1 'polypeptide(L)'
;MPLIAFRENVDERRFRRLARLLQGIQTDMERESAELRRSAERMTESAAFSLAAMENGDNPERMAAKIDTLTRNLAMNRMRQVSLQQQLSILDRTRARLSRILPSHRA
;
A
#
# COMPACT_ATOMS: atom_id res chain seq x y z
N MET A 1 -39.06 7.45 26.38
CA MET A 1 -38.10 7.88 25.32
C MET A 1 -37.18 6.72 24.93
N PRO A 2 -37.59 5.79 24.03
CA PRO A 2 -36.77 4.61 23.66
C PRO A 2 -36.12 4.69 22.27
N LEU A 3 -36.58 5.58 21.38
CA LEU A 3 -36.11 5.63 19.99
C LEU A 3 -34.69 6.18 19.82
N ILE A 4 -34.25 7.05 20.74
CA ILE A 4 -32.93 7.70 20.70
C ILE A 4 -31.84 6.67 21.04
N ALA A 5 -32.03 5.91 22.13
CA ALA A 5 -31.08 4.87 22.56
C ALA A 5 -30.94 3.71 21.56
N PHE A 6 -32.00 3.36 20.81
CA PHE A 6 -31.92 2.36 19.75
C PHE A 6 -31.11 2.86 18.54
N ARG A 7 -31.30 4.11 18.12
CA ARG A 7 -30.53 4.71 17.01
C ARG A 7 -29.05 4.83 17.34
N GLU A 8 -28.70 5.30 18.53
CA GLU A 8 -27.31 5.39 19.00
C GLU A 8 -26.61 4.03 18.96
N ASN A 9 -27.28 2.96 19.42
CA ASN A 9 -26.76 1.60 19.36
C ASN A 9 -26.56 1.07 17.94
N VAL A 10 -27.42 1.45 16.98
CA VAL A 10 -27.29 1.05 15.56
C VAL A 10 -26.15 1.79 14.89
N ASP A 11 -26.03 3.09 15.13
CA ASP A 11 -24.97 3.91 14.54
C ASP A 11 -23.60 3.53 15.07
N GLU A 12 -23.48 3.24 16.37
CA GLU A 12 -22.24 2.75 16.96
C GLU A 12 -21.78 1.43 16.32
N ARG A 13 -22.69 0.45 16.15
CA ARG A 13 -22.35 -0.84 15.49
C ARG A 13 -21.89 -0.62 14.05
N ARG A 14 -22.53 0.28 13.31
CA ARG A 14 -22.15 0.63 11.92
C ARG A 14 -20.77 1.26 11.87
N PHE A 15 -20.48 2.21 12.74
CA PHE A 15 -19.17 2.84 12.81
C PHE A 15 -18.07 1.88 13.27
N ARG A 16 -18.33 0.98 14.23
CA ARG A 16 -17.38 -0.09 14.60
C ARG A 16 -17.10 -1.03 13.42
N ARG A 17 -18.13 -1.40 12.64
CA ARG A 17 -17.95 -2.23 11.43
C ARG A 17 -17.10 -1.51 10.39
N LEU A 18 -17.35 -0.22 10.17
CA LEU A 18 -16.55 0.61 9.27
C LEU A 18 -15.09 0.67 9.73
N ALA A 19 -14.83 0.86 11.03
CA ALA A 19 -13.47 0.88 11.57
C ALA A 19 -12.70 -0.42 11.29
N ARG A 20 -13.36 -1.59 11.43
CA ARG A 20 -12.76 -2.90 11.11
C ARG A 20 -12.46 -3.05 9.62
N LEU A 21 -13.37 -2.59 8.75
CA LEU A 21 -13.15 -2.63 7.30
C LEU A 21 -11.96 -1.75 6.90
N LEU A 22 -11.87 -0.53 7.44
CA LEU A 22 -10.74 0.37 7.21
C LEU A 22 -9.42 -0.23 7.72
N GLN A 23 -9.44 -0.94 8.85
CA GLN A 23 -8.25 -1.65 9.34
C GLN A 23 -7.83 -2.78 8.39
N GLY A 24 -8.78 -3.54 7.83
CA GLY A 24 -8.47 -4.57 6.84
C GLY A 24 -7.82 -3.99 5.59
N ILE A 25 -8.40 -2.91 5.04
CA ILE A 25 -7.85 -2.21 3.87
C ILE A 25 -6.43 -1.70 4.16
N GLN A 26 -6.18 -1.14 5.34
CA GLN A 26 -4.83 -0.70 5.71
C GLN A 26 -3.82 -1.84 5.66
N THR A 27 -4.16 -2.98 6.26
CA THR A 27 -3.28 -4.16 6.28
C THR A 27 -2.99 -4.66 4.87
N ASP A 28 -3.99 -4.68 3.98
CA ASP A 28 -3.81 -5.08 2.58
C ASP A 28 -2.87 -4.11 1.84
N MET A 29 -3.02 -2.80 2.06
CA MET A 29 -2.17 -1.77 1.46
C MET A 29 -0.73 -1.81 1.98
N GLU A 30 -0.54 -2.05 3.28
CA GLU A 30 0.79 -2.23 3.88
C GLU A 30 1.49 -3.47 3.31
N ARG A 31 0.75 -4.56 3.14
CA ARG A 31 1.25 -5.78 2.48
C ARG A 31 1.66 -5.51 1.03
N GLU A 32 0.82 -4.84 0.25
CA GLU A 32 1.14 -4.48 -1.12
C GLU A 32 2.39 -3.59 -1.19
N SER A 33 2.50 -2.60 -0.29
CA SER A 33 3.69 -1.75 -0.18
C SER A 33 4.97 -2.57 0.09
N ALA A 34 4.91 -3.54 1.01
CA ALA A 34 6.02 -4.43 1.30
C ALA A 34 6.39 -5.35 0.13
N GLU A 35 5.40 -5.82 -0.65
CA GLU A 35 5.61 -6.58 -1.87
C GLU A 35 6.26 -5.74 -2.99
N LEU A 36 5.80 -4.50 -3.17
CA LEU A 36 6.39 -3.56 -4.13
C LEU A 36 7.85 -3.24 -3.79
N ARG A 37 8.17 -3.01 -2.51
CA ARG A 37 9.54 -2.76 -2.07
C ARG A 37 10.46 -3.94 -2.39
N ARG A 38 10.06 -5.16 -2.03
CA ARG A 38 10.81 -6.39 -2.36
C ARG A 38 10.94 -6.60 -3.87
N SER A 39 9.93 -6.23 -4.64
CA SER A 39 9.99 -6.28 -6.11
C SER A 39 11.01 -5.28 -6.66
N ALA A 40 11.05 -4.05 -6.15
CA ALA A 40 12.01 -3.03 -6.55
C ALA A 40 13.47 -3.42 -6.22
N GLU A 41 13.70 -4.01 -5.04
CA GLU A 41 15.01 -4.54 -4.64
C GLU A 41 15.48 -5.61 -5.64
N ARG A 42 14.66 -6.64 -5.91
CA ARG A 42 14.97 -7.70 -6.89
C ARG A 42 15.22 -7.18 -8.31
N MET A 43 14.43 -6.19 -8.76
CA MET A 43 14.63 -5.59 -10.08
C MET A 43 15.95 -4.83 -10.16
N THR A 44 16.34 -4.13 -9.09
CA THR A 44 17.61 -3.39 -9.00
C THR A 44 18.79 -4.36 -9.01
N GLU A 45 18.73 -5.43 -8.22
CA GLU A 45 19.74 -6.50 -8.24
C GLU A 45 19.87 -7.14 -9.62
N SER A 46 18.75 -7.45 -10.28
CA SER A 46 18.79 -8.01 -11.64
C SER A 46 19.34 -7.03 -12.67
N ALA A 47 19.13 -5.72 -12.50
CA ALA A 47 19.67 -4.71 -13.39
C ALA A 47 21.20 -4.63 -13.22
N ALA A 48 21.68 -4.60 -11.97
CA ALA A 48 23.11 -4.64 -11.65
C ALA A 48 23.79 -5.90 -12.22
N PHE A 49 23.15 -7.06 -12.09
CA PHE A 49 23.68 -8.30 -12.68
C PHE A 49 23.75 -8.24 -14.21
N SER A 50 22.71 -7.69 -14.86
CA SER A 50 22.68 -7.58 -16.34
C SER A 50 23.72 -6.57 -16.86
N LEU A 51 24.02 -5.53 -16.06
CA LEU A 51 25.10 -4.59 -16.35
C LEU A 51 26.47 -5.28 -16.26
N ALA A 52 26.74 -6.01 -15.18
CA ALA A 52 28.00 -6.76 -15.02
C ALA A 52 28.17 -7.83 -16.12
N ALA A 53 27.09 -8.52 -16.52
CA ALA A 53 27.10 -9.46 -17.63
C ALA A 53 27.53 -8.79 -18.95
N MET A 54 26.97 -7.61 -19.24
CA MET A 54 27.34 -6.80 -20.41
C MET A 54 28.81 -6.38 -20.38
N GLU A 55 29.34 -5.98 -19.22
CA GLU A 55 30.77 -5.64 -19.04
C GLU A 55 31.69 -6.85 -19.24
N ASN A 56 31.22 -8.06 -18.94
CA ASN A 56 31.96 -9.32 -19.10
C ASN A 56 31.87 -9.90 -20.53
N GLY A 57 31.23 -9.20 -21.47
CA GLY A 57 31.16 -9.63 -22.88
C GLY A 57 29.98 -10.53 -23.23
N ASP A 58 28.98 -10.68 -22.33
CA ASP A 58 27.69 -11.25 -22.72
C ASP A 58 26.99 -10.33 -23.74
N ASN A 59 26.03 -10.89 -24.49
CA ASN A 59 25.32 -10.17 -25.56
C ASN A 59 24.77 -8.80 -25.07
N PRO A 60 25.37 -7.68 -25.51
CA PRO A 60 25.09 -6.37 -24.96
C PRO A 60 23.69 -5.86 -25.33
N GLU A 61 23.20 -6.19 -26.52
CA GLU A 61 21.85 -5.82 -26.98
C GLU A 61 20.77 -6.47 -26.12
N ARG A 62 20.96 -7.76 -25.80
CA ARG A 62 20.04 -8.51 -24.94
C ARG A 62 20.05 -7.98 -23.51
N MET A 63 21.23 -7.64 -22.97
CA MET A 63 21.34 -7.09 -21.62
C MET A 63 20.76 -5.68 -21.53
N ALA A 64 21.00 -4.83 -22.53
CA ALA A 64 20.41 -3.49 -22.63
C ALA A 64 18.87 -3.54 -22.65
N ALA A 65 18.27 -4.38 -23.50
CA ALA A 65 16.82 -4.54 -23.57
C ALA A 65 16.21 -5.02 -22.23
N LYS A 66 16.94 -5.86 -21.49
CA LYS A 66 16.54 -6.31 -20.16
C LYS A 66 16.60 -5.17 -19.14
N ILE A 67 17.68 -4.38 -19.14
CA ILE A 67 17.82 -3.19 -18.28
C ILE A 67 16.71 -2.17 -18.56
N ASP A 68 16.36 -1.93 -19.82
CA ASP A 68 15.27 -1.01 -20.21
C ASP A 68 13.92 -1.49 -19.67
N THR A 69 13.67 -2.80 -19.74
CA THR A 69 12.45 -3.41 -19.21
C THR A 69 12.39 -3.30 -17.68
N LEU A 70 13.50 -3.57 -16.98
CA LEU A 70 13.59 -3.40 -15.53
C LEU A 70 13.38 -1.94 -15.12
N THR A 71 13.93 -1.00 -15.88
CA THR A 71 13.77 0.45 -15.64
C THR A 71 12.31 0.89 -15.76
N ARG A 72 11.59 0.45 -16.80
CA ARG A 72 10.16 0.73 -16.95
C ARG A 72 9.33 0.14 -15.81
N ASN A 73 9.63 -1.10 -15.43
CA ASN A 73 8.92 -1.77 -14.33
C ASN A 73 9.19 -1.09 -12.98
N LEU A 74 10.42 -0.61 -12.74
CA LEU A 74 10.76 0.19 -11.55
C LEU A 74 9.99 1.51 -11.51
N ALA A 75 9.85 2.20 -12.66
CA ALA A 75 9.05 3.42 -12.73
C ALA A 75 7.58 3.16 -12.38
N MET A 76 6.98 2.10 -12.92
CA MET A 76 5.62 1.68 -12.57
C MET A 76 5.47 1.33 -11.09
N ASN A 77 6.43 0.59 -10.54
CA ASN A 77 6.44 0.23 -9.11
C ASN A 77 6.45 1.49 -8.23
N ARG A 78 7.33 2.46 -8.54
CA ARG A 78 7.40 3.74 -7.82
C ARG A 78 6.10 4.53 -7.92
N MET A 79 5.48 4.60 -9.10
CA MET A 79 4.17 5.26 -9.27
C MET A 79 3.10 4.62 -8.36
N ARG A 80 3.08 3.28 -8.27
CA ARG A 80 2.15 2.58 -7.39
C ARG A 80 2.45 2.84 -5.90
N GLN A 81 3.72 2.87 -5.51
CA GLN A 81 4.12 3.20 -4.14
C GLN A 81 3.65 4.60 -3.73
N VAL A 82 3.81 5.60 -4.59
CA VAL A 82 3.34 6.97 -4.33
C VAL A 82 1.81 6.99 -4.19
N SER A 83 1.10 6.30 -5.08
CA SER A 83 -0.36 6.18 -5.00
C SER A 83 -0.82 5.54 -3.69
N LEU A 84 -0.18 4.45 -3.26
CA LEU A 84 -0.47 3.79 -1.98
C LEU A 84 -0.23 4.70 -0.78
N GLN A 85 0.86 5.47 -0.77
CA GLN A 85 1.15 6.42 0.30
C GLN A 85 0.05 7.49 0.43
N GLN A 86 -0.44 8.01 -0.69
CA GLN A 86 -1.55 8.98 -0.70
C GLN A 86 -2.83 8.34 -0.17
N GLN A 87 -3.16 7.13 -0.62
CA GLN A 87 -4.33 6.40 -0.17
C GLN A 87 -4.25 6.06 1.33
N LEU A 88 -3.09 5.66 1.85
CA LEU A 88 -2.86 5.43 3.28
C LEU A 88 -3.08 6.70 4.10
N SER A 89 -2.58 7.85 3.63
CA SER A 89 -2.80 9.13 4.30
C SER A 89 -4.29 9.50 4.40
N ILE A 90 -5.06 9.24 3.35
CA ILE A 90 -6.52 9.45 3.36
C ILE A 90 -7.19 8.51 4.37
N LEU A 91 -6.77 7.25 4.38
CA LEU A 91 -7.31 6.24 5.29
C LEU A 91 -7.01 6.58 6.76
N ASP A 92 -5.79 7.01 7.08
CA ASP A 92 -5.40 7.46 8.41
C ASP A 92 -6.25 8.65 8.90
N ARG A 93 -6.44 9.66 8.04
CA ARG A 93 -7.31 10.81 8.35
C ARG A 93 -8.75 10.37 8.59
N THR A 94 -9.24 9.40 7.81
CA THR A 94 -10.60 8.88 7.93
C THR A 94 -10.77 8.12 9.24
N ARG A 95 -9.81 7.27 9.61
CA ARG A 95 -9.79 6.56 10.89
C ARG A 95 -9.73 7.52 12.07
N ALA A 96 -8.88 8.55 12.01
CA ALA A 96 -8.76 9.55 13.06
C ALA A 96 -10.04 10.38 13.25
N ARG A 97 -10.81 10.61 12.18
CA ARG A 97 -12.14 11.23 12.28
C ARG A 97 -13.16 10.25 12.87
N LEU A 98 -13.14 9.00 12.44
CA LEU A 98 -14.05 7.97 12.93
C LEU A 98 -13.88 7.70 14.43
N SER A 99 -12.63 7.71 14.93
CA SER A 99 -12.34 7.53 16.36
C SER A 99 -12.79 8.70 17.24
N ARG A 100 -13.03 9.88 16.66
CA ARG A 100 -13.63 11.02 17.38
C ARG A 100 -15.15 10.91 17.46
N ILE A 101 -15.77 10.21 16.52
CA ILE A 101 -17.23 9.99 16.45
C ILE A 101 -17.63 8.81 17.34
N LEU A 102 -16.85 7.74 17.33
CA LEU A 102 -17.02 6.63 18.28
C LEU A 102 -16.51 7.11 19.64
N PRO A 103 -17.39 7.33 20.65
CA PRO A 103 -16.90 7.58 22.00
C PRO A 103 -16.00 6.40 22.39
N SER A 104 -14.83 6.70 22.91
CA SER A 104 -14.02 5.70 23.60
C SER A 104 -14.82 5.25 24.80
N HIS A 105 -15.64 4.20 24.66
CA HIS A 105 -16.16 3.45 25.78
C HIS A 105 -14.94 2.73 26.38
N ARG A 106 -14.15 3.49 27.15
CA ARG A 106 -13.27 2.91 28.15
C ARG A 106 -14.21 2.21 29.13
N ALA A 107 -14.15 0.89 29.11
CA ALA A 107 -14.65 0.05 30.18
C ALA A 107 -14.03 0.46 31.52
#